data_AF-A0A2H5XF84-F1
#
_entry.id   AF-A0A2H5XF84-F1
#
_cell.length_a   1.000
_cell.length_b   1.000
_cell.length_c   1.000
_cell.angle_alpha   90.00
_cell.angle_beta   90.00
_cell.angle_gamma   90.00
#
_symmetry.space_group_name_H-M   'P 1'
#
loop_
_entity.id
_entity.type
_entity.pdbx_description
1 polymer ?
#
loop_
_entity_poly.entity_id
_entity_poly.type
_entity_poly.pdbx_seq_one_letter_code
_entity_poly.pdbx_strand_id
1 'polypeptide(L)'
;MFGFATQLIMGVSLRFLPHAYGFCEPPRWWAKVLLIGSNLATLLMVTAFPLYMPHRHHAWLALYWLGLAVWLVLVVGHIAVMRLLGTAQEHDRALKFLRAAFVWAVVGLVMGVAMPLYHAVTGQSFSHNYMASYRHALLAGFVLLTIVGVSSKVTPILAGVDLQQTNPLWTAFVLLNLGNIARVVGQTLMDLTTAVGALVAASGFVQWAGIALWADDLWHTIATGRRIAKEGASPADELTDITPQTKVAAILERYPQTLEVFLRHGFAPLANPVLRKTMAKVVTVEQACRREGVDIDALLRDLRRAAGLEPEPKAATPPAPLQPAETPANAPTTAPAQTSATPSALADKSATPSPTPVSFTEQLIWGALESCYDPEIPDANIVELGLVYGVRYDAATGVAEITMTLTSPYCPVGDYIVEQVRQSVGSVIGVKEVRINLTFDPPWSLERIKPEVRQRLGLEW
;
A
#
# COMPACT_ATOMS: atom_id res chain seq x y z
N MET A 1 -15.64 -5.07 -19.99
CA MET A 1 -16.02 -4.45 -18.70
C MET A 1 -15.64 -5.35 -17.53
N PHE A 2 -16.27 -6.52 -17.37
CA PHE A 2 -15.97 -7.51 -16.31
C PHE A 2 -14.56 -8.14 -16.35
N GLY A 3 -13.79 -7.90 -17.41
CA GLY A 3 -12.35 -8.21 -17.46
C GLY A 3 -11.53 -7.15 -16.71
N PHE A 4 -10.57 -6.55 -17.39
CA PHE A 4 -9.57 -5.63 -16.80
C PHE A 4 -10.12 -4.61 -15.78
N ALA A 5 -11.13 -3.81 -16.14
CA ALA A 5 -11.60 -2.72 -15.28
C ALA A 5 -12.19 -3.21 -13.96
N THR A 6 -13.11 -4.18 -14.00
CA THR A 6 -13.73 -4.72 -12.78
C THR A 6 -12.71 -5.50 -11.95
N GLN A 7 -11.80 -6.25 -12.57
CA GLN A 7 -10.75 -6.96 -11.85
C GLN A 7 -9.80 -6.00 -11.12
N LEU A 8 -9.41 -4.92 -11.77
CA LEU A 8 -8.61 -3.86 -11.15
C LEU A 8 -9.34 -3.27 -9.96
N ILE A 9 -10.63 -2.95 -10.10
CA ILE A 9 -11.44 -2.40 -9.00
C ILE A 9 -11.52 -3.38 -7.83
N MET A 10 -11.73 -4.68 -8.09
CA MET A 10 -11.80 -5.70 -7.04
C MET A 10 -10.45 -5.90 -6.34
N GLY A 11 -9.33 -5.80 -7.08
CA GLY A 11 -7.99 -5.81 -6.49
C GLY A 11 -7.73 -4.59 -5.62
N VAL A 12 -8.11 -3.40 -6.11
CA VAL A 12 -8.02 -2.16 -5.33
C VAL A 12 -8.91 -2.26 -4.10
N SER A 13 -10.14 -2.76 -4.20
CA SER A 13 -11.04 -2.84 -3.04
C SER A 13 -10.50 -3.76 -1.96
N LEU A 14 -9.89 -4.90 -2.31
CA LEU A 14 -9.27 -5.81 -1.35
C LEU A 14 -8.11 -5.17 -0.56
N ARG A 15 -7.28 -4.37 -1.23
CA ARG A 15 -6.04 -3.85 -0.64
C ARG A 15 -6.17 -2.44 -0.07
N PHE A 16 -6.95 -1.59 -0.72
CA PHE A 16 -7.06 -0.17 -0.39
C PHE A 16 -8.18 0.12 0.60
N LEU A 17 -9.39 -0.41 0.41
CA LEU A 17 -10.56 0.03 1.18
C LEU A 17 -10.51 -0.34 2.68
N PRO A 18 -10.07 -1.54 3.09
CA PRO A 18 -9.89 -1.85 4.51
C PRO A 18 -8.96 -0.86 5.20
N HIS A 19 -7.82 -0.56 4.59
CA HIS A 19 -6.83 0.37 5.12
C HIS A 19 -7.32 1.82 5.11
N ALA A 20 -8.00 2.24 4.05
CA ALA A 20 -8.42 3.63 3.87
C ALA A 20 -9.61 4.02 4.75
N TYR A 21 -10.43 3.07 5.20
CA TYR A 21 -11.70 3.36 5.89
C TYR A 21 -11.96 2.53 7.14
N GLY A 22 -11.04 1.62 7.50
CA GLY A 22 -11.20 0.72 8.63
C GLY A 22 -12.28 -0.34 8.42
N PHE A 23 -12.51 -0.76 7.17
CA PHE A 23 -13.42 -1.86 6.87
C PHE A 23 -12.83 -3.22 7.26
N CYS A 24 -13.68 -4.24 7.34
CA CYS A 24 -13.23 -5.58 7.68
C CYS A 24 -12.29 -6.11 6.58
N GLU A 25 -11.09 -6.53 6.97
CA GLU A 25 -10.13 -7.14 6.05
C GLU A 25 -10.63 -8.52 5.60
N PRO A 26 -10.81 -8.73 4.28
CA PRO A 26 -11.26 -10.02 3.79
C PRO A 26 -10.19 -11.10 4.03
N PRO A 27 -10.59 -12.30 4.48
CA PRO A 27 -9.64 -13.37 4.72
C PRO A 27 -9.00 -13.83 3.39
N ARG A 28 -7.77 -14.37 3.46
CA ARG A 28 -7.01 -14.80 2.27
C ARG A 28 -7.76 -15.78 1.37
N TRP A 29 -8.57 -16.67 1.95
CA TRP A 29 -9.38 -17.60 1.17
C TRP A 29 -10.45 -16.87 0.34
N TRP A 30 -11.07 -15.81 0.89
CA TRP A 30 -12.05 -15.01 0.17
C TRP A 30 -11.41 -14.27 -1.00
N ALA A 31 -10.21 -13.72 -0.80
CA ALA A 31 -9.46 -13.09 -1.89
C ALA A 31 -9.18 -14.07 -3.04
N LYS A 32 -8.83 -15.33 -2.74
CA LYS A 32 -8.66 -16.40 -3.74
C LYS A 32 -9.98 -16.74 -4.45
N VAL A 33 -11.07 -16.90 -3.71
CA VAL A 33 -12.41 -17.13 -4.27
C VAL A 33 -12.81 -16.00 -5.20
N LEU A 34 -12.58 -14.74 -4.78
CA LEU A 34 -12.89 -13.56 -5.58
C LEU A 34 -12.08 -13.55 -6.87
N LEU A 35 -10.78 -13.81 -6.80
CA LEU A 35 -9.90 -13.80 -7.97
C LEU A 35 -10.23 -14.93 -8.94
N ILE A 36 -10.29 -16.17 -8.47
CA ILE A 36 -10.53 -17.35 -9.31
C ILE A 36 -11.96 -17.32 -9.86
N GLY A 37 -12.94 -17.09 -8.99
CA GLY A 37 -14.36 -17.08 -9.37
C GLY A 37 -14.68 -15.99 -10.38
N SER A 38 -14.14 -14.78 -10.20
CA SER A 38 -14.39 -13.68 -11.14
C SER A 38 -13.70 -13.89 -12.50
N ASN A 39 -12.49 -14.46 -12.52
CA ASN A 39 -11.82 -14.81 -13.78
C ASN A 39 -12.56 -15.94 -14.52
N LEU A 40 -12.99 -16.98 -13.80
CA LEU A 40 -13.76 -18.07 -14.39
C LEU A 40 -15.11 -17.57 -14.92
N ALA A 41 -15.82 -16.72 -14.17
CA ALA A 41 -17.08 -16.12 -14.61
C ALA A 41 -16.88 -15.24 -15.86
N THR A 42 -15.83 -14.42 -15.90
CA THR A 42 -15.50 -13.62 -17.07
C THR A 42 -15.12 -14.49 -18.27
N LEU A 43 -14.30 -15.52 -18.07
CA LEU A 43 -13.95 -16.48 -19.13
C LEU A 43 -15.21 -17.14 -19.69
N LEU A 44 -16.12 -17.58 -18.81
CA LEU A 44 -17.38 -18.17 -19.20
C LEU A 44 -18.21 -17.22 -20.06
N MET A 45 -18.37 -15.97 -19.64
CA MET A 45 -19.11 -14.97 -20.42
C MET A 45 -18.46 -14.66 -21.77
N VAL A 46 -17.14 -14.51 -21.81
CA VAL A 46 -16.39 -14.15 -23.03
C VAL A 46 -16.34 -15.30 -24.03
N THR A 47 -16.38 -16.55 -23.58
CA THR A 47 -16.38 -17.73 -24.46
C THR A 47 -17.80 -18.13 -24.89
N ALA A 48 -18.75 -18.11 -23.97
CA ALA A 48 -20.07 -18.65 -24.23
C ALA A 48 -20.89 -17.80 -25.20
N PHE A 49 -20.79 -16.46 -25.16
CA PHE A 49 -21.54 -15.62 -26.10
C PHE A 49 -21.05 -15.75 -27.56
N PRO A 50 -19.73 -15.71 -27.86
CA PRO A 50 -19.23 -16.01 -29.20
C PRO A 50 -19.56 -17.40 -29.71
N LEU A 51 -19.59 -18.43 -28.85
CA LEU A 51 -19.98 -19.79 -29.23
C LEU A 51 -21.50 -19.90 -29.47
N TYR A 52 -22.30 -19.13 -28.76
CA TYR A 52 -23.74 -19.05 -29.01
C TYR A 52 -24.08 -18.47 -30.40
N MET A 53 -23.34 -17.47 -30.87
CA MET A 53 -23.65 -16.77 -32.13
C MET A 53 -23.74 -17.68 -33.37
N PRO A 54 -22.75 -18.55 -33.68
CA PRO A 54 -22.81 -19.45 -34.82
C PRO A 54 -23.67 -20.69 -34.55
N HIS A 55 -23.62 -21.26 -33.35
CA HIS A 55 -24.24 -22.56 -33.07
C HIS A 55 -25.70 -22.46 -32.61
N ARG A 56 -26.14 -21.31 -32.08
CA ARG A 56 -27.49 -21.07 -31.54
C ARG A 56 -27.95 -22.06 -30.46
N HIS A 57 -27.04 -22.85 -29.88
CA HIS A 57 -27.36 -23.72 -28.75
C HIS A 57 -27.60 -22.92 -27.48
N HIS A 58 -28.79 -23.05 -26.90
CA HIS A 58 -29.20 -22.34 -25.68
C HIS A 58 -28.34 -22.62 -24.46
N ALA A 59 -27.61 -23.74 -24.42
CA ALA A 59 -26.64 -24.04 -23.36
C ALA A 59 -25.55 -22.96 -23.24
N TRP A 60 -25.02 -22.48 -24.36
CA TRP A 60 -24.03 -21.39 -24.37
C TRP A 60 -24.61 -20.08 -23.82
N LEU A 61 -25.86 -19.78 -24.19
CA LEU A 61 -26.53 -18.60 -23.64
C LEU A 61 -26.78 -18.75 -22.13
N ALA A 62 -27.15 -19.93 -21.64
CA ALA A 62 -27.30 -20.22 -20.21
C ALA A 62 -25.98 -20.05 -19.44
N LEU A 63 -24.85 -20.48 -20.02
CA LEU A 63 -23.52 -20.27 -19.43
C LEU A 63 -23.16 -18.78 -19.32
N TYR A 64 -23.51 -17.96 -20.31
CA TYR A 64 -23.33 -16.51 -20.22
C TYR A 64 -24.11 -15.91 -19.03
N TRP A 65 -25.37 -16.31 -18.86
CA TRP A 65 -26.20 -15.85 -17.73
C TRP A 65 -25.69 -16.35 -16.38
N LEU A 66 -25.20 -17.58 -16.32
CA LEU A 66 -24.54 -18.12 -15.14
C LEU A 66 -23.32 -17.28 -14.75
N GLY A 67 -22.49 -16.88 -15.72
CA GLY A 67 -21.34 -16.01 -15.46
C GLY A 67 -21.74 -14.65 -14.86
N LEU A 68 -22.83 -14.04 -15.35
CA LEU A 68 -23.38 -12.81 -14.75
C LEU A 68 -23.90 -13.03 -13.32
N ALA A 69 -24.59 -14.14 -13.07
CA ALA A 69 -25.10 -14.48 -11.74
C ALA A 69 -23.95 -14.73 -10.75
N VAL A 70 -22.88 -15.40 -11.18
CA VAL A 70 -21.66 -15.58 -10.36
C VAL A 70 -21.05 -14.22 -10.04
N TRP A 71 -20.95 -13.30 -11.00
CA TRP A 71 -20.48 -11.94 -10.75
C TRP A 71 -21.33 -11.20 -9.71
N LEU A 72 -22.66 -11.31 -9.78
CA LEU A 72 -23.56 -10.73 -8.79
C LEU A 72 -23.28 -11.29 -7.39
N VAL A 73 -23.17 -12.60 -7.25
CA VAL A 73 -22.87 -13.26 -5.97
C VAL A 73 -21.52 -12.82 -5.42
N LEU A 74 -20.49 -12.76 -6.26
CA LEU A 74 -19.15 -12.34 -5.86
C LEU A 74 -19.11 -10.89 -5.39
N VAL A 75 -19.78 -9.97 -6.09
CA VAL A 75 -19.85 -8.56 -5.70
C VAL A 75 -20.63 -8.39 -4.40
N VAL A 76 -21.81 -9.00 -4.27
CA VAL A 76 -22.61 -8.95 -3.05
C VAL A 76 -21.87 -9.56 -1.86
N GLY A 77 -21.24 -10.72 -2.06
CA GLY A 77 -20.42 -11.37 -1.06
C GLY A 77 -19.24 -10.49 -0.64
N HIS A 78 -18.59 -9.82 -1.58
CA HIS A 78 -17.46 -8.94 -1.27
C HIS A 78 -17.89 -7.71 -0.45
N ILE A 79 -19.02 -7.09 -0.80
CA ILE A 79 -19.63 -5.99 -0.02
C ILE A 79 -19.94 -6.46 1.41
N ALA A 80 -20.52 -7.66 1.56
CA ALA A 80 -20.90 -8.21 2.85
C ALA A 80 -19.68 -8.56 3.72
N VAL A 81 -18.68 -9.24 3.15
CA VAL A 81 -17.44 -9.64 3.84
C VAL A 81 -16.68 -8.41 4.35
N MET A 82 -16.55 -7.35 3.53
CA MET A 82 -15.90 -6.12 3.97
C MET A 82 -16.76 -5.28 4.92
N ARG A 83 -18.06 -5.57 5.03
CA ARG A 83 -19.05 -4.68 5.67
C ARG A 83 -18.98 -3.26 5.08
N LEU A 84 -18.87 -3.15 3.77
CA LEU A 84 -18.61 -1.89 3.05
C LEU A 84 -19.68 -0.80 3.31
N LEU A 85 -20.93 -1.23 3.49
CA LEU A 85 -22.07 -0.36 3.79
C LEU A 85 -22.28 -0.14 5.30
N GLY A 86 -21.41 -0.71 6.15
CA GLY A 86 -21.45 -0.56 7.60
C GLY A 86 -20.81 0.74 8.11
N THR A 87 -20.45 0.78 9.38
CA THR A 87 -19.75 1.93 9.99
C THR A 87 -18.32 2.04 9.46
N ALA A 88 -17.92 3.22 8.98
CA ALA A 88 -16.54 3.52 8.60
C ALA A 88 -15.84 4.26 9.76
N GLN A 89 -14.53 4.08 9.89
CA GLN A 89 -13.73 4.81 10.87
C GLN A 89 -13.37 6.21 10.37
N GLU A 90 -13.06 6.32 9.08
CA GLU A 90 -12.83 7.60 8.43
C GLU A 90 -14.00 8.01 7.56
N HIS A 91 -14.35 9.29 7.64
CA HIS A 91 -15.36 9.92 6.79
C HIS A 91 -14.69 11.05 6.01
N ASP A 92 -14.39 10.77 4.75
CA ASP A 92 -13.81 11.75 3.82
C ASP A 92 -14.70 12.00 2.62
N ARG A 93 -14.25 12.91 1.75
CA ARG A 93 -14.93 13.27 0.50
C ARG A 93 -15.16 12.09 -0.44
N ALA A 94 -14.32 11.06 -0.40
CA ALA A 94 -14.29 9.95 -1.34
C ALA A 94 -15.24 8.80 -0.98
N LEU A 95 -15.49 8.58 0.33
CA LEU A 95 -16.27 7.43 0.80
C LEU A 95 -17.64 7.28 0.15
N LYS A 96 -18.38 8.39 -0.03
CA LYS A 96 -19.71 8.37 -0.64
C LYS A 96 -19.68 7.87 -2.09
N PHE A 97 -18.66 8.22 -2.86
CA PHE A 97 -18.50 7.75 -4.24
C PHE A 97 -18.27 6.25 -4.27
N LEU A 98 -17.41 5.74 -3.39
CA LEU A 98 -17.09 4.32 -3.31
C LEU A 98 -18.31 3.48 -2.90
N ARG A 99 -19.09 3.94 -1.90
CA ARG A 99 -20.33 3.26 -1.50
C ARG A 99 -21.36 3.27 -2.63
N ALA A 100 -21.60 4.42 -3.24
CA ALA A 100 -22.51 4.54 -4.36
C ALA A 100 -22.07 3.65 -5.54
N ALA A 101 -20.76 3.56 -5.80
CA ALA A 101 -20.22 2.71 -6.86
C ALA A 101 -20.60 1.24 -6.68
N PHE A 102 -20.41 0.69 -5.48
CA PHE A 102 -20.76 -0.71 -5.20
C PHE A 102 -22.27 -0.96 -5.18
N VAL A 103 -23.08 0.02 -4.78
CA VAL A 103 -24.55 -0.04 -4.94
C VAL A 103 -24.91 -0.12 -6.43
N TRP A 104 -24.31 0.72 -7.27
CA TRP A 104 -24.50 0.69 -8.71
C TRP A 104 -24.00 -0.61 -9.36
N ALA A 105 -22.94 -1.22 -8.83
CA ALA A 105 -22.46 -2.53 -9.27
C ALA A 105 -23.55 -3.58 -9.10
N VAL A 106 -24.21 -3.61 -7.93
CA VAL A 106 -25.32 -4.51 -7.65
C VAL A 106 -26.51 -4.20 -8.56
N VAL A 107 -26.92 -2.94 -8.69
CA VAL A 107 -28.03 -2.54 -9.59
C VAL A 107 -27.78 -3.02 -11.02
N GLY A 108 -26.60 -2.72 -11.57
CA GLY A 108 -26.27 -3.09 -12.95
C GLY A 108 -26.15 -4.60 -13.16
N LEU A 109 -25.65 -5.35 -12.17
CA LEU A 109 -25.57 -6.81 -12.24
C LEU A 109 -26.95 -7.47 -12.10
N VAL A 110 -27.82 -6.96 -11.22
CA VAL A 110 -29.21 -7.40 -11.10
C VAL A 110 -29.95 -7.16 -12.40
N MET A 111 -29.82 -5.98 -13.01
CA MET A 111 -30.41 -5.69 -14.32
C MET A 111 -29.85 -6.63 -15.39
N GLY A 112 -28.54 -6.86 -15.42
CA GLY A 112 -27.92 -7.82 -16.32
C GLY A 112 -28.55 -9.22 -16.20
N VAL A 113 -28.61 -9.77 -14.99
CA VAL A 113 -29.22 -11.09 -14.72
C VAL A 113 -30.71 -11.12 -15.03
N ALA A 114 -31.43 -10.01 -14.83
CA ALA A 114 -32.87 -9.90 -15.08
C ALA A 114 -33.24 -9.69 -16.56
N MET A 115 -32.27 -9.54 -17.47
CA MET A 115 -32.55 -9.30 -18.90
C MET A 115 -33.46 -10.35 -19.54
N PRO A 116 -33.32 -11.68 -19.32
CA PRO A 116 -34.25 -12.67 -19.87
C PRO A 116 -35.69 -12.48 -19.39
N LEU A 117 -35.86 -12.16 -18.11
CA LEU A 117 -37.18 -11.86 -17.53
C LEU A 117 -37.76 -10.58 -18.15
N TYR A 118 -36.94 -9.54 -18.31
CA TYR A 118 -37.35 -8.29 -18.94
C TYR A 118 -37.83 -8.51 -20.39
N HIS A 119 -37.09 -9.28 -21.18
CA HIS A 119 -37.48 -9.66 -22.54
C HIS A 119 -38.80 -10.44 -22.57
N ALA A 120 -38.99 -11.39 -21.65
CA ALA A 120 -40.24 -12.15 -21.53
C ALA A 120 -41.43 -11.24 -21.20
N VAL A 121 -41.27 -10.28 -20.29
CA VAL A 121 -42.33 -9.34 -19.87
C VAL A 121 -42.65 -8.32 -20.97
N THR A 122 -41.66 -7.85 -21.70
CA THR A 122 -41.84 -6.84 -22.76
C THR A 122 -42.18 -7.43 -24.12
N GLY A 123 -42.13 -8.76 -24.27
CA GLY A 123 -42.34 -9.45 -25.55
C GLY A 123 -41.25 -9.17 -26.59
N GLN A 124 -40.12 -8.60 -26.19
CA GLN A 124 -39.02 -8.26 -27.09
C GLN A 124 -38.01 -9.40 -27.14
N SER A 125 -37.50 -9.71 -28.34
CA SER A 125 -36.42 -10.70 -28.50
C SER A 125 -35.09 -10.19 -27.95
N PHE A 126 -34.86 -8.87 -28.04
CA PHE A 126 -33.66 -8.22 -27.54
C PHE A 126 -33.86 -6.70 -27.43
N SER A 127 -33.61 -6.14 -26.24
CA SER A 127 -33.64 -4.69 -26.04
C SER A 127 -32.24 -4.07 -26.04
N HIS A 128 -32.00 -3.18 -27.00
CA HIS A 128 -30.79 -2.36 -27.05
C HIS A 128 -30.78 -1.33 -25.93
N ASN A 129 -31.95 -0.80 -25.56
CA ASN A 129 -32.04 0.23 -24.54
C ASN A 129 -31.81 -0.35 -23.14
N TYR A 130 -32.37 -1.51 -22.83
CA TYR A 130 -32.12 -2.23 -21.59
C TYR A 130 -30.66 -2.67 -21.49
N MET A 131 -30.08 -3.18 -22.59
CA MET A 131 -28.65 -3.47 -22.65
C MET A 131 -27.80 -2.22 -22.37
N ALA A 132 -28.11 -1.09 -23.01
CA ALA A 132 -27.41 0.16 -22.80
C ALA A 132 -27.57 0.65 -21.35
N SER A 133 -28.75 0.48 -20.76
CA SER A 133 -29.09 0.88 -19.40
C SER A 133 -28.23 0.18 -18.35
N TYR A 134 -28.21 -1.16 -18.32
CA TYR A 134 -27.40 -1.87 -17.33
C TYR A 134 -25.89 -1.61 -17.53
N ARG A 135 -25.44 -1.41 -18.77
CA ARG A 135 -24.04 -1.05 -19.06
C ARG A 135 -23.69 0.34 -18.53
N HIS A 136 -24.61 1.32 -18.55
CA HIS A 136 -24.39 2.62 -17.91
C HIS A 136 -24.38 2.52 -16.39
N ALA A 137 -25.27 1.72 -15.80
CA ALA A 137 -25.24 1.43 -14.37
C ALA A 137 -23.86 0.91 -13.93
N LEU A 138 -23.22 0.07 -14.74
CA LEU A 138 -21.90 -0.48 -14.43
C LEU A 138 -20.74 0.45 -14.82
N LEU A 139 -20.77 1.12 -15.97
CA LEU A 139 -19.68 1.99 -16.41
C LEU A 139 -19.68 3.34 -15.70
N ALA A 140 -20.79 4.07 -15.76
CA ALA A 140 -20.91 5.38 -15.13
C ALA A 140 -21.21 5.27 -13.63
N GLY A 141 -22.05 4.31 -13.24
CA GLY A 141 -22.41 4.12 -11.83
C GLY A 141 -21.32 3.42 -11.02
N PHE A 142 -20.71 2.35 -11.51
CA PHE A 142 -19.71 1.60 -10.74
C PHE A 142 -18.27 1.99 -11.08
N VAL A 143 -17.84 1.84 -12.34
CA VAL A 143 -16.43 2.05 -12.73
C VAL A 143 -16.01 3.52 -12.52
N LEU A 144 -16.76 4.46 -13.09
CA LEU A 144 -16.46 5.89 -12.98
C LEU A 144 -16.50 6.38 -11.54
N LEU A 145 -17.55 6.07 -10.77
CA LEU A 145 -17.62 6.48 -9.36
C LEU A 145 -16.50 5.86 -8.52
N THR A 146 -16.02 4.65 -8.85
CA THR A 146 -14.85 4.08 -8.19
C THR A 146 -13.59 4.88 -8.50
N ILE A 147 -13.36 5.23 -9.77
CA ILE A 147 -12.20 6.04 -10.19
C ILE A 147 -12.24 7.40 -9.48
N VAL A 148 -13.39 8.08 -9.51
CA VAL A 148 -13.62 9.36 -8.82
C VAL A 148 -13.38 9.21 -7.31
N GLY A 149 -13.93 8.19 -6.67
CA GLY A 149 -13.74 7.95 -5.24
C GLY A 149 -12.27 7.72 -4.87
N VAL A 150 -11.59 6.77 -5.51
CA VAL A 150 -10.18 6.46 -5.19
C VAL A 150 -9.28 7.67 -5.44
N SER A 151 -9.41 8.33 -6.59
CA SER A 151 -8.59 9.50 -6.93
C SER A 151 -8.84 10.69 -6.00
N SER A 152 -10.08 10.92 -5.56
CA SER A 152 -10.42 11.98 -4.61
C SER A 152 -9.87 11.76 -3.21
N LYS A 153 -9.41 10.55 -2.86
CA LYS A 153 -8.64 10.28 -1.62
C LYS A 153 -7.13 10.28 -1.90
N VAL A 154 -6.70 9.54 -2.91
CA VAL A 154 -5.27 9.27 -3.16
C VAL A 154 -4.54 10.53 -3.65
N THR A 155 -5.11 11.28 -4.59
CA THR A 155 -4.42 12.43 -5.21
C THR A 155 -4.11 13.54 -4.20
N PRO A 156 -5.04 13.99 -3.34
CA PRO A 156 -4.73 14.99 -2.32
C PRO A 156 -3.63 14.52 -1.36
N ILE A 157 -3.65 13.24 -0.95
CA ILE A 157 -2.66 12.69 -0.04
C ILE A 157 -1.26 12.65 -0.67
N LEU A 158 -1.16 12.23 -1.93
CA LEU A 158 0.12 12.27 -2.65
C LEU A 158 0.63 13.69 -2.86
N ALA A 159 -0.29 14.63 -3.06
CA ALA A 159 -0.02 16.06 -3.19
C ALA A 159 0.32 16.74 -1.85
N GLY A 160 0.18 16.05 -0.71
CA GLY A 160 0.43 16.62 0.63
C GLY A 160 -0.66 17.57 1.12
N VAL A 161 -1.85 17.54 0.51
CA VAL A 161 -2.98 18.39 0.87
C VAL A 161 -3.86 17.69 1.90
N ASP A 162 -4.24 18.40 2.97
CA ASP A 162 -5.16 17.89 3.99
C ASP A 162 -6.57 17.72 3.42
N LEU A 163 -7.12 16.51 3.54
CA LEU A 163 -8.44 16.16 3.04
C LEU A 163 -9.57 16.90 3.76
N GLN A 164 -9.42 17.26 5.03
CA GLN A 164 -10.47 17.97 5.77
C GLN A 164 -10.68 19.39 5.27
N GLN A 165 -9.66 19.98 4.66
CA GLN A 165 -9.69 21.34 4.12
C GLN A 165 -10.13 21.36 2.65
N THR A 166 -10.23 20.20 2.00
CA THR A 166 -10.66 20.10 0.61
C THR A 166 -12.19 20.13 0.46
N ASN A 167 -12.65 20.55 -0.72
CA ASN A 167 -14.08 20.57 -1.04
C ASN A 167 -14.70 19.18 -0.85
N PRO A 168 -15.86 19.04 -0.18
CA PRO A 168 -16.48 17.74 0.01
C PRO A 168 -17.01 17.09 -1.28
N LEU A 169 -17.04 17.75 -2.44
CA LEU A 169 -17.52 17.19 -3.74
C LEU A 169 -18.99 16.74 -3.74
N TRP A 170 -19.84 17.33 -2.91
CA TRP A 170 -21.27 16.98 -2.91
C TRP A 170 -21.95 17.29 -4.24
N THR A 171 -21.65 18.44 -4.86
CA THR A 171 -22.23 18.81 -6.16
C THR A 171 -21.87 17.80 -7.24
N ALA A 172 -20.58 17.44 -7.36
CA ALA A 172 -20.13 16.43 -8.31
C ALA A 172 -20.79 15.06 -8.03
N PHE A 173 -20.89 14.66 -6.76
CA PHE A 173 -21.55 13.42 -6.35
C PHE A 173 -23.02 13.36 -6.77
N VAL A 174 -23.77 14.44 -6.50
CA VAL A 174 -25.19 14.54 -6.82
C VAL A 174 -25.40 14.53 -8.32
N LEU A 175 -24.64 15.32 -9.08
CA LEU A 175 -24.76 15.37 -10.54
C LEU A 175 -24.44 14.02 -11.19
N LEU A 176 -23.36 13.36 -10.76
CA LEU A 176 -22.98 12.06 -11.30
C LEU A 176 -24.06 11.00 -11.03
N ASN A 177 -24.61 10.96 -9.81
CA ASN A 177 -25.67 10.01 -9.47
C ASN A 177 -27.00 10.35 -10.15
N LEU A 178 -27.48 11.60 -10.08
CA LEU A 178 -28.74 11.99 -10.72
C LEU A 178 -28.67 11.79 -12.24
N GLY A 179 -27.55 12.16 -12.87
CA GLY A 179 -27.33 11.91 -14.28
C GLY A 179 -27.31 10.41 -14.61
N ASN A 180 -26.73 9.57 -13.76
CA ASN A 180 -26.74 8.12 -13.97
C ASN A 180 -28.13 7.50 -13.74
N ILE A 181 -28.88 7.95 -12.73
CA ILE A 181 -30.28 7.53 -12.50
C ILE A 181 -31.14 7.90 -13.71
N ALA A 182 -31.09 9.16 -14.14
CA ALA A 182 -31.85 9.63 -15.30
C ALA A 182 -31.49 8.85 -16.57
N ARG A 183 -30.20 8.52 -16.76
CA ARG A 183 -29.75 7.70 -17.88
C ARG A 183 -30.31 6.28 -17.80
N VAL A 184 -30.11 5.57 -16.69
CA VAL A 184 -30.51 4.17 -16.52
C VAL A 184 -32.04 4.03 -16.61
N VAL A 185 -32.78 4.86 -15.88
CA VAL A 185 -34.25 4.83 -15.89
C VAL A 185 -34.79 5.26 -17.24
N GLY A 186 -34.35 6.41 -17.76
CA GLY A 186 -34.82 6.95 -19.03
C GLY A 186 -34.53 6.01 -20.19
N GLN A 187 -33.32 5.44 -20.25
CA GLN A 187 -32.94 4.51 -21.31
C GLN A 187 -33.82 3.25 -21.22
N THR A 188 -34.04 2.68 -20.05
CA THR A 188 -34.96 1.53 -19.90
C THR A 188 -36.38 1.85 -20.38
N LEU A 189 -36.89 3.04 -20.06
CA LEU A 189 -38.22 3.49 -20.48
C LEU A 189 -38.34 3.76 -22.00
N MET A 190 -37.22 3.93 -22.72
CA MET A 190 -37.25 4.12 -24.18
C MET A 190 -37.77 2.90 -24.93
N ASP A 191 -37.81 1.73 -24.31
CA ASP A 191 -38.47 0.55 -24.88
C ASP A 191 -40.00 0.67 -24.90
N LEU A 192 -40.56 1.52 -24.04
CA LEU A 192 -42.01 1.72 -23.88
C LEU A 192 -42.48 3.03 -24.49
N THR A 193 -41.64 4.07 -24.47
CA THR A 193 -41.99 5.39 -24.97
C THR A 193 -40.78 6.19 -25.45
N THR A 194 -40.90 6.89 -26.58
CA THR A 194 -39.85 7.79 -27.08
C THR A 194 -39.85 9.15 -26.38
N ALA A 195 -40.86 9.47 -25.58
CA ALA A 195 -41.02 10.76 -24.91
C ALA A 195 -39.86 11.10 -23.94
N VAL A 196 -39.18 10.08 -23.42
CA VAL A 196 -38.05 10.24 -22.49
C VAL A 196 -36.70 10.43 -23.19
N GLY A 197 -36.66 10.47 -24.53
CA GLY A 197 -35.42 10.61 -25.30
C GLY A 197 -34.64 11.89 -24.95
N ALA A 198 -35.34 13.01 -24.74
CA ALA A 198 -34.73 14.26 -24.30
C ALA A 198 -34.11 14.16 -22.90
N LEU A 199 -34.76 13.45 -21.97
CA LEU A 199 -34.23 13.19 -20.63
C LEU A 199 -32.94 12.35 -20.71
N VAL A 200 -32.94 11.32 -21.54
CA VAL A 200 -31.76 10.48 -21.77
C VAL A 200 -30.61 11.29 -22.35
N ALA A 201 -30.86 12.18 -23.31
CA ALA A 201 -29.85 13.08 -23.85
C ALA A 201 -29.32 14.05 -22.77
N ALA A 202 -30.22 14.71 -22.03
CA ALA A 202 -29.88 15.66 -20.98
C ALA A 202 -29.04 15.01 -19.85
N SER A 203 -29.33 13.75 -19.51
CA SER A 203 -28.63 13.00 -18.47
C SER A 203 -27.10 12.92 -18.69
N GLY A 204 -26.66 12.88 -19.96
CA GLY A 204 -25.25 12.88 -20.32
C GLY A 204 -24.55 14.19 -19.98
N PHE A 205 -25.20 15.33 -20.21
CA PHE A 205 -24.68 16.65 -19.86
C PHE A 205 -24.60 16.85 -18.34
N VAL A 206 -25.58 16.35 -17.61
CA VAL A 206 -25.57 16.36 -16.13
C VAL A 206 -24.37 15.57 -15.59
N GLN A 207 -24.11 14.37 -16.13
CA GLN A 207 -22.92 13.60 -15.74
C GLN A 207 -21.62 14.32 -16.12
N TRP A 208 -21.54 14.88 -17.32
CA TRP A 208 -20.37 15.64 -17.77
C TRP A 208 -20.06 16.84 -16.87
N ALA A 209 -21.09 17.57 -16.43
CA ALA A 209 -20.92 18.66 -15.47
C ALA A 209 -20.35 18.13 -14.14
N GLY A 210 -20.83 16.98 -13.66
CA GLY A 210 -20.28 16.32 -12.47
C GLY A 210 -18.80 15.92 -12.63
N ILE A 211 -18.41 15.37 -13.79
CA ILE A 211 -17.01 15.04 -14.10
C ILE A 211 -16.16 16.31 -14.15
N ALA A 212 -16.64 17.36 -14.83
CA ALA A 212 -15.90 18.61 -14.98
C ALA A 212 -15.61 19.26 -13.62
N LEU A 213 -16.60 19.33 -12.73
CA LEU A 213 -16.42 19.86 -11.38
C LEU A 213 -15.43 19.04 -10.54
N TRP A 214 -15.47 17.71 -10.65
CA TRP A 214 -14.50 16.85 -9.98
C TRP A 214 -13.09 17.02 -10.56
N ALA A 215 -12.97 17.10 -11.89
CA ALA A 215 -11.68 17.25 -12.57
C ALA A 215 -11.03 18.60 -12.26
N ASP A 216 -11.82 19.67 -12.23
CA ASP A 216 -11.38 21.02 -11.84
C ASP A 216 -10.82 21.03 -10.41
N ASP A 217 -11.57 20.47 -9.46
CA ASP A 217 -11.12 20.33 -8.08
C ASP A 217 -9.83 19.51 -7.95
N LEU A 218 -9.74 18.39 -8.68
CA LEU A 218 -8.56 17.54 -8.68
C LEU A 218 -7.33 18.29 -9.21
N TRP A 219 -7.50 19.07 -10.28
CA TRP A 219 -6.46 19.90 -10.87
C TRP A 219 -5.99 20.98 -9.90
N HIS A 220 -6.92 21.67 -9.25
CA HIS A 220 -6.63 22.67 -8.23
C HIS A 220 -5.88 22.06 -7.05
N THR A 221 -6.28 20.87 -6.60
CA THR A 221 -5.59 20.16 -5.50
C THR A 221 -4.14 19.82 -5.87
N ILE A 222 -3.90 19.32 -7.08
CA ILE A 222 -2.54 19.02 -7.57
C ILE A 222 -1.71 20.30 -7.69
N ALA A 223 -2.32 21.40 -8.15
CA ALA A 223 -1.66 22.69 -8.25
C ALA A 223 -1.27 23.24 -6.86
N THR A 224 -2.16 23.13 -5.88
CA THR A 224 -1.89 23.51 -4.48
C THR A 224 -0.77 22.67 -3.89
N GLY A 225 -0.79 21.35 -4.05
CA GLY A 225 0.30 20.50 -3.56
C GLY A 225 1.67 20.84 -4.16
N ARG A 226 1.72 21.20 -5.45
CA ARG A 226 2.96 21.69 -6.08
C ARG A 226 3.44 23.02 -5.50
N ARG A 227 2.53 23.91 -5.08
CA ARG A 227 2.89 25.18 -4.42
C ARG A 227 3.46 24.91 -3.03
N ILE A 228 2.78 24.10 -2.23
CA ILE A 228 3.25 23.67 -0.89
C ILE A 228 4.66 23.07 -0.98
N ALA A 229 4.87 22.14 -1.92
CA ALA A 229 6.18 21.52 -2.15
C ALA A 229 7.26 22.53 -2.57
N LYS A 230 6.90 23.60 -3.29
CA LYS A 230 7.82 24.65 -3.74
C LYS A 230 8.13 25.67 -2.65
N GLU A 231 7.17 25.94 -1.77
CA GLU A 231 7.28 26.90 -0.66
C GLU A 231 8.01 26.32 0.56
N GLY A 232 8.35 25.02 0.54
CA GLY A 232 9.12 24.36 1.59
C GLY A 232 8.35 24.13 2.88
N ALA A 233 7.05 24.41 2.91
CA ALA A 233 6.17 24.12 4.04
C ALA A 233 5.79 22.63 4.02
N SER A 234 6.62 21.76 4.60
CA SER A 234 6.17 20.40 4.86
C SER A 234 5.23 20.41 6.06
N PRO A 235 4.05 19.76 6.03
CA PRO A 235 3.22 19.55 7.23
C PRO A 235 3.99 18.90 8.39
N ALA A 236 5.09 18.22 8.09
CA ALA A 236 6.04 17.69 9.05
C ALA A 236 6.67 18.79 9.93
N ASP A 237 6.86 20.01 9.41
CA ASP A 237 7.52 21.10 10.13
C ASP A 237 6.64 21.73 11.22
N GLU A 238 5.31 21.61 11.10
CA GLU A 238 4.34 22.06 12.11
C GLU A 238 4.02 20.99 13.17
N LEU A 239 4.54 19.77 13.01
CA LEU A 239 4.27 18.68 13.94
C LEU A 239 4.94 18.96 15.30
N THR A 240 4.10 19.25 16.31
CA THR A 240 4.52 19.60 17.67
C THR A 240 4.40 18.45 18.67
N ASP A 241 3.51 17.46 18.42
CA ASP A 241 3.39 16.23 19.20
C ASP A 241 3.01 15.05 18.30
N ILE A 242 3.34 13.83 18.75
CA ILE A 242 2.96 12.56 18.12
C ILE A 242 1.74 12.00 18.84
N THR A 243 0.61 11.98 18.15
CA THR A 243 -0.68 11.49 18.64
C THR A 243 -1.11 10.21 17.90
N PRO A 244 -2.10 9.44 18.39
CA PRO A 244 -2.62 8.28 17.67
C PRO A 244 -3.08 8.60 16.23
N GLN A 245 -3.59 9.81 16.00
CA GLN A 245 -4.12 10.28 14.72
C GLN A 245 -3.03 10.84 13.79
N THR A 246 -1.81 11.01 14.29
CA THR A 246 -0.69 11.48 13.47
C THR A 246 -0.38 10.44 12.38
N LYS A 247 -0.19 10.90 11.14
CA LYS A 247 0.17 10.02 10.01
C LYS A 247 1.59 9.52 10.14
N VAL A 248 1.82 8.24 9.84
CA VAL A 248 3.14 7.61 9.94
C VAL A 248 4.18 8.34 9.09
N ALA A 249 3.82 8.77 7.86
CA ALA A 249 4.74 9.52 7.00
C ALA A 249 5.14 10.87 7.60
N ALA A 250 4.24 11.60 8.26
CA ALA A 250 4.57 12.91 8.84
C ALA A 250 5.60 12.78 9.96
N ILE A 251 5.50 11.71 10.77
CA ILE A 251 6.47 11.39 11.83
C ILE A 251 7.83 11.06 11.22
N LEU A 252 7.87 10.22 10.19
CA LEU A 252 9.11 9.82 9.51
C LEU A 252 9.78 10.97 8.75
N GLU A 253 8.98 11.91 8.22
CA GLU A 253 9.47 13.11 7.54
C GLU A 253 10.06 14.12 8.54
N ARG A 254 9.43 14.30 9.71
CA ARG A 254 9.92 15.23 10.75
C ARG A 254 11.04 14.65 11.62
N TYR A 255 10.92 13.37 11.97
CA TYR A 255 11.82 12.67 12.89
C TYR A 255 12.33 11.37 12.22
N PRO A 256 13.28 11.44 11.27
CA PRO A 256 13.74 10.28 10.50
C PRO A 256 14.25 9.12 11.38
N GLN A 257 14.81 9.42 12.55
CA GLN A 257 15.29 8.44 13.53
C GLN A 257 14.18 7.56 14.12
N THR A 258 12.92 7.98 14.05
CA THR A 258 11.77 7.18 14.51
C THR A 258 11.52 5.95 13.63
N LEU A 259 12.10 5.89 12.42
CA LEU A 259 12.02 4.71 11.56
C LEU A 259 12.49 3.45 12.27
N GLU A 260 13.57 3.55 13.05
CA GLU A 260 14.11 2.41 13.79
C GLU A 260 13.13 1.93 14.88
N VAL A 261 12.43 2.87 15.53
CA VAL A 261 11.39 2.55 16.52
C VAL A 261 10.25 1.79 15.87
N PHE A 262 9.75 2.26 14.71
CA PHE A 262 8.74 1.54 13.97
C PHE A 262 9.21 0.14 13.56
N LEU A 263 10.44 -0.03 13.07
CA LEU A 263 10.95 -1.36 12.69
C LEU A 263 11.06 -2.29 13.90
N ARG A 264 11.51 -1.79 15.06
CA ARG A 264 11.59 -2.57 16.32
C ARG A 264 10.23 -3.03 16.82
N HIS A 265 9.19 -2.21 16.62
CA HIS A 265 7.81 -2.55 16.95
C HIS A 265 7.13 -3.43 15.89
N GLY A 266 7.86 -3.93 14.89
CA GLY A 266 7.33 -4.91 13.93
C GLY A 266 6.78 -4.31 12.63
N PHE A 267 6.94 -3.01 12.38
CA PHE A 267 6.48 -2.37 11.14
C PHE A 267 7.43 -2.60 9.94
N ALA A 268 7.77 -3.87 9.65
CA ALA A 268 8.68 -4.27 8.57
C ALA A 268 8.36 -3.66 7.18
N PRO A 269 7.09 -3.45 6.77
CA PRO A 269 6.77 -2.82 5.48
C PRO A 269 7.35 -1.40 5.32
N LEU A 270 7.63 -0.69 6.42
CA LEU A 270 8.23 0.66 6.37
C LEU A 270 9.71 0.64 5.97
N ALA A 271 10.38 -0.52 5.94
CA ALA A 271 11.71 -0.66 5.36
C ALA A 271 11.71 -0.30 3.87
N ASN A 272 10.61 -0.58 3.16
CA ASN A 272 10.46 -0.26 1.73
C ASN A 272 10.17 1.25 1.52
N PRO A 273 11.04 1.98 0.79
CA PRO A 273 10.86 3.41 0.53
C PRO A 273 9.57 3.77 -0.21
N VAL A 274 9.07 2.89 -1.07
CA VAL A 274 7.82 3.09 -1.83
C VAL A 274 6.63 3.05 -0.88
N LEU A 275 6.61 2.12 0.07
CA LEU A 275 5.53 2.01 1.05
C LEU A 275 5.54 3.19 2.04
N ARG A 276 6.72 3.73 2.37
CA ARG A 276 6.83 5.00 3.12
C ARG A 276 6.22 6.17 2.35
N LYS A 277 6.50 6.27 1.04
CA LYS A 277 6.01 7.38 0.20
C LYS A 277 4.54 7.27 -0.23
N THR A 278 3.92 6.10 -0.06
CA THR A 278 2.54 5.83 -0.50
C THR A 278 1.62 5.48 0.67
N MET A 279 1.82 4.33 1.30
CA MET A 279 0.94 3.82 2.35
C MET A 279 1.10 4.59 3.66
N ALA A 280 2.32 4.94 4.07
CA ALA A 280 2.51 5.68 5.32
C ALA A 280 1.90 7.11 5.27
N LYS A 281 1.65 7.65 4.07
CA LYS A 281 0.96 8.95 3.88
C LYS A 281 -0.55 8.88 4.12
N VAL A 282 -1.13 7.69 4.01
CA VAL A 282 -2.59 7.48 4.17
C VAL A 282 -2.95 6.81 5.50
N VAL A 283 -1.98 6.27 6.26
CA VAL A 283 -2.20 5.49 7.49
C VAL A 283 -1.76 6.28 8.73
N THR A 284 -2.63 6.33 9.75
CA THR A 284 -2.35 6.89 11.09
C THR A 284 -1.60 5.89 11.99
N VAL A 285 -0.95 6.37 13.05
CA VAL A 285 -0.28 5.49 14.04
C VAL A 285 -1.27 4.50 14.65
N GLU A 286 -2.48 4.94 14.99
CA GLU A 286 -3.52 4.06 15.56
C GLU A 286 -3.91 2.92 14.61
N GLN A 287 -4.15 3.26 13.33
CA GLN A 287 -4.48 2.27 12.31
C GLN A 287 -3.32 1.29 12.10
N ALA A 288 -2.09 1.77 12.12
CA ALA A 288 -0.90 0.95 11.96
C ALA A 288 -0.76 -0.04 13.13
N CYS A 289 -0.86 0.42 14.38
CA CYS A 289 -0.75 -0.42 15.58
C CYS A 289 -1.80 -1.51 15.63
N ARG A 290 -3.06 -1.17 15.33
CA ARG A 290 -4.16 -2.12 15.34
C ARG A 290 -3.95 -3.29 14.39
N ARG A 291 -3.30 -3.04 13.25
CA ARG A 291 -3.05 -4.06 12.22
C ARG A 291 -1.91 -5.00 12.60
N GLU A 292 -0.81 -4.45 13.08
CA GLU A 292 0.35 -5.25 13.49
C GLU A 292 0.17 -5.88 14.88
N GLY A 293 -0.92 -5.55 15.58
CA GLY A 293 -1.19 -6.04 16.94
C GLY A 293 -0.25 -5.43 17.98
N VAL A 294 0.21 -4.20 17.74
CA VAL A 294 1.19 -3.49 18.55
C VAL A 294 0.49 -2.65 19.61
N ASP A 295 1.04 -2.60 20.83
CA ASP A 295 0.58 -1.70 21.88
C ASP A 295 0.85 -0.24 21.47
N ILE A 296 -0.23 0.50 21.21
CA ILE A 296 -0.17 1.88 20.77
C ILE A 296 0.47 2.79 21.82
N ASP A 297 0.22 2.56 23.10
CA ASP A 297 0.74 3.42 24.17
C ASP A 297 2.25 3.19 24.32
N ALA A 298 2.73 1.96 24.16
CA ALA A 298 4.15 1.65 24.11
C ALA A 298 4.84 2.30 22.91
N LEU A 299 4.28 2.15 21.72
CA LEU A 299 4.83 2.76 20.51
C LEU A 299 4.87 4.29 20.63
N LEU A 300 3.78 4.94 21.07
CA LEU A 300 3.74 6.39 21.19
C LEU A 300 4.76 6.93 22.19
N ARG A 301 5.00 6.22 23.31
CA ARG A 301 6.07 6.57 24.26
C ARG A 301 7.44 6.52 23.59
N ASP A 302 7.76 5.42 22.93
CA ASP A 302 9.07 5.24 22.29
C ASP A 302 9.28 6.21 21.11
N LEU A 303 8.23 6.50 20.35
CA LEU A 303 8.25 7.50 19.28
C LEU A 303 8.48 8.90 19.82
N ARG A 304 7.76 9.31 20.88
CA ARG A 304 7.97 10.62 21.53
C ARG A 304 9.37 10.74 22.12
N ARG A 305 9.90 9.66 22.72
CA ARG A 305 11.28 9.61 23.21
C ARG A 305 12.29 9.80 22.08
N ALA A 306 12.16 9.04 21.00
CA ALA A 306 13.07 9.15 19.84
C ALA A 306 12.94 10.49 19.11
N ALA A 307 11.77 11.13 19.18
CA ALA A 307 11.52 12.46 18.65
C ALA A 307 11.97 13.60 19.58
N GLY A 308 12.39 13.30 20.82
CA GLY A 308 12.77 14.32 21.82
C GLY A 308 11.59 15.13 22.36
N LEU A 309 10.38 14.58 22.32
CA LEU A 309 9.12 15.20 22.73
C LEU A 309 8.69 14.83 24.16
N GLU A 310 9.51 14.09 24.90
CA GLU A 310 9.23 13.83 26.32
C GLU A 310 9.42 15.13 27.14
N PRO A 311 8.48 15.49 28.04
CA PRO A 311 8.79 16.47 29.07
C PRO A 311 9.90 15.89 29.95
N GLU A 312 10.90 16.71 30.31
CA GLU A 312 11.96 16.29 31.22
C GLU A 312 11.38 15.52 32.41
N PRO A 313 11.99 14.40 32.82
CA PRO A 313 11.50 13.65 33.96
C PRO A 313 11.50 14.58 35.16
N LYS A 314 10.29 14.88 35.68
CA LYS A 314 10.12 15.62 36.92
C LYS A 314 11.02 14.97 37.96
N ALA A 315 12.06 15.70 38.35
CA ALA A 315 13.09 15.23 39.27
C ALA A 315 12.43 14.42 40.39
N ALA A 316 12.85 13.16 40.52
CA ALA A 316 12.41 12.28 41.57
C ALA A 316 12.48 13.06 42.89
N THR A 317 11.33 13.17 43.55
CA THR A 317 11.26 13.77 44.88
C THR A 317 12.23 12.99 45.78
N PRO A 318 13.16 13.66 46.47
CA PRO A 318 14.14 12.97 47.31
C PRO A 318 13.43 12.16 48.39
N PRO A 319 13.96 10.99 48.80
CA PRO A 319 13.32 10.18 49.83
C PRO A 319 13.21 10.97 51.13
N ALA A 320 12.08 10.82 51.81
CA ALA A 320 11.83 11.43 53.11
C ALA A 320 12.94 11.08 54.14
N PRO A 321 13.27 11.98 55.07
CA PRO A 321 14.33 11.77 56.05
C PRO A 321 13.98 10.61 57.01
N LEU A 322 14.97 9.72 57.19
CA LEU A 322 14.97 8.64 58.17
C LEU A 322 14.75 9.18 59.60
N GLN A 323 13.80 8.60 60.33
CA GLN A 323 13.65 8.78 61.78
C GLN A 323 14.70 7.96 62.55
N PRO A 324 15.13 8.40 63.76
CA PRO A 324 16.19 7.74 64.52
C PRO A 324 15.73 6.44 65.20
N ALA A 325 16.69 5.54 65.35
CA ALA A 325 16.56 4.19 65.87
C ALA A 325 16.16 4.08 67.35
N GLU A 326 15.42 3.02 67.68
CA GLU A 326 15.42 2.36 69.00
C GLU A 326 16.14 1.00 68.90
N THR A 327 17.14 0.81 69.75
CA THR A 327 17.85 -0.46 70.02
C THR A 327 17.02 -1.33 70.98
N PRO A 328 17.14 -2.67 71.01
CA PRO A 328 18.19 -3.26 71.87
C PRO A 328 18.84 -4.57 71.37
N ALA A 329 20.13 -4.68 71.69
CA ALA A 329 20.89 -5.83 72.22
C ALA A 329 20.58 -7.27 71.75
N ASN A 330 21.53 -7.90 71.06
CA ASN A 330 22.42 -8.94 71.63
C ASN A 330 23.46 -9.43 70.59
N ALA A 331 24.67 -9.70 71.08
CA ALA A 331 25.89 -10.14 70.37
C ALA A 331 25.90 -11.67 70.11
N PRO A 332 27.00 -12.35 69.65
CA PRO A 332 28.30 -11.86 69.17
C PRO A 332 28.89 -12.57 67.90
N THR A 333 29.85 -11.89 67.26
CA THR A 333 31.16 -12.38 66.75
C THR A 333 31.23 -13.46 65.65
N THR A 334 31.75 -13.08 64.46
CA THR A 334 33.09 -13.50 63.95
C THR A 334 33.44 -12.80 62.63
N ALA A 335 34.67 -12.30 62.54
CA ALA A 335 35.36 -11.84 61.33
C ALA A 335 36.23 -13.01 60.75
N PRO A 336 37.10 -12.86 59.73
CA PRO A 336 37.36 -11.70 58.86
C PRO A 336 37.55 -12.00 57.35
N ALA A 337 37.55 -10.90 56.57
CA ALA A 337 38.42 -10.54 55.44
C ALA A 337 39.07 -11.61 54.53
N GLN A 338 39.04 -11.34 53.21
CA GLN A 338 40.25 -11.35 52.37
C GLN A 338 40.09 -10.52 51.08
N THR A 339 40.93 -9.48 51.00
CA THR A 339 41.62 -8.88 49.83
C THR A 339 42.13 -9.97 48.86
N SER A 340 42.34 -9.79 47.55
CA SER A 340 43.28 -8.88 46.85
C SER A 340 43.09 -9.11 45.33
N ALA A 341 43.01 -8.08 44.48
CA ALA A 341 44.09 -7.50 43.68
C ALA A 341 44.65 -8.39 42.52
N THR A 342 44.50 -7.85 41.31
CA THR A 342 45.19 -8.16 40.02
C THR A 342 46.72 -8.08 40.16
N PRO A 343 47.52 -8.70 39.26
CA PRO A 343 48.02 -7.93 38.10
C PRO A 343 48.28 -8.72 36.79
N SER A 344 48.07 -8.00 35.68
CA SER A 344 48.76 -7.97 34.36
C SER A 344 49.98 -8.87 34.08
N ALA A 345 50.03 -9.52 32.91
CA ALA A 345 51.03 -9.27 31.84
C ALA A 345 50.92 -10.19 30.58
N LEU A 346 50.93 -9.52 29.41
CA LEU A 346 51.51 -9.82 28.08
C LEU A 346 51.58 -11.27 27.50
N ALA A 347 51.10 -11.42 26.26
CA ALA A 347 51.93 -11.87 25.12
C ALA A 347 51.23 -11.66 23.76
N ASP A 348 52.04 -11.19 22.81
CA ASP A 348 51.81 -10.75 21.44
C ASP A 348 51.68 -11.91 20.43
N LYS A 349 50.91 -11.75 19.34
CA LYS A 349 51.01 -12.54 18.10
C LYS A 349 50.27 -11.93 16.90
N SER A 350 51.09 -11.45 15.97
CA SER A 350 50.99 -11.50 14.50
C SER A 350 49.89 -10.71 13.76
N ALA A 351 50.41 -9.73 13.01
CA ALA A 351 49.81 -8.90 11.98
C ALA A 351 48.90 -9.62 10.96
N THR A 352 47.68 -9.11 10.86
CA THR A 352 46.79 -9.17 9.69
C THR A 352 46.72 -7.74 9.14
N PRO A 353 46.70 -7.47 7.81
CA PRO A 353 46.64 -6.10 7.32
C PRO A 353 45.37 -5.43 7.85
N SER A 354 45.55 -4.33 8.59
CA SER A 354 44.47 -3.55 9.19
C SER A 354 43.47 -3.12 8.11
N PRO A 355 42.14 -3.22 8.36
CA PRO A 355 41.16 -2.67 7.44
C PRO A 355 41.32 -1.15 7.44
N THR A 356 41.53 -0.57 6.26
CA THR A 356 41.45 0.87 6.05
C THR A 356 40.13 1.37 6.64
N PRO A 357 40.07 2.53 7.34
CA PRO A 357 38.82 3.03 7.89
C PRO A 357 37.80 3.24 6.76
N VAL A 358 36.82 2.33 6.69
CA VAL A 358 35.73 2.35 5.72
C VAL A 358 34.95 3.63 5.94
N SER A 359 34.82 4.46 4.90
CA SER A 359 34.14 5.75 5.03
C SER A 359 32.67 5.53 5.41
N PHE A 360 32.08 6.44 6.20
CA PHE A 360 30.67 6.34 6.61
C PHE A 360 29.72 6.20 5.41
N THR A 361 30.01 6.90 4.32
CA THR A 361 29.25 6.79 3.07
C THR A 361 29.37 5.41 2.43
N GLU A 362 30.55 4.79 2.47
CA GLU A 362 30.75 3.43 1.97
C GLU A 362 29.96 2.40 2.79
N GLN A 363 29.85 2.57 4.11
CA GLN A 363 28.96 1.73 4.94
C GLN A 363 27.49 1.89 4.56
N LEU A 364 27.05 3.12 4.25
CA LEU A 364 25.70 3.36 3.74
C LEU A 364 25.47 2.73 2.36
N ILE A 365 26.49 2.70 1.50
CA ILE A 365 26.42 2.01 0.20
C ILE A 365 26.25 0.50 0.40
N TRP A 366 26.99 -0.10 1.33
CA TRP A 366 26.79 -1.51 1.68
C TRP A 366 25.38 -1.79 2.20
N GLY A 367 24.86 -0.95 3.09
CA GLY A 367 23.46 -1.08 3.56
C GLY A 367 22.43 -0.89 2.44
N ALA A 368 22.70 -0.02 1.46
CA ALA A 368 21.84 0.13 0.29
C ALA A 368 21.85 -1.13 -0.60
N LEU A 369 23.01 -1.78 -0.77
CA LEU A 369 23.12 -3.02 -1.53
C LEU A 369 22.39 -4.19 -0.85
N GLU A 370 22.31 -4.23 0.48
CA GLU A 370 21.51 -5.21 1.22
C GLU A 370 19.99 -5.06 1.00
N SER A 371 19.55 -3.93 0.43
CA SER A 371 18.15 -3.72 0.03
C SER A 371 17.83 -4.17 -1.40
N CYS A 372 18.83 -4.65 -2.15
CA CYS A 372 18.67 -5.19 -3.50
C CYS A 372 18.49 -6.72 -3.45
N TYR A 373 17.51 -7.23 -4.21
CA TYR A 373 17.13 -8.66 -4.18
C TYR A 373 17.10 -9.22 -5.59
N ASP A 374 17.47 -10.49 -5.74
CA ASP A 374 17.25 -11.23 -6.99
C ASP A 374 15.77 -11.68 -7.02
N PRO A 375 14.96 -11.29 -8.03
CA PRO A 375 13.55 -11.70 -8.11
C PRO A 375 13.34 -13.22 -8.21
N GLU A 376 14.34 -13.98 -8.65
CA GLU A 376 14.31 -15.44 -8.67
C GLU A 376 14.58 -16.04 -7.27
N ILE A 377 15.23 -15.29 -6.37
CA ILE A 377 15.57 -15.71 -5.00
C ILE A 377 15.22 -14.57 -4.02
N PRO A 378 13.92 -14.30 -3.76
CA PRO A 378 13.49 -13.16 -2.96
C PRO A 378 13.84 -13.28 -1.46
N ASP A 379 14.17 -14.47 -1.00
CA ASP A 379 14.47 -14.77 0.41
C ASP A 379 15.92 -14.43 0.82
N ALA A 380 16.73 -13.86 -0.10
CA ALA A 380 18.09 -13.42 0.17
C ALA A 380 18.45 -12.17 -0.66
N ASN A 381 19.19 -11.22 -0.07
CA ASN A 381 19.65 -10.04 -0.80
C ASN A 381 20.93 -10.33 -1.62
N ILE A 382 21.29 -9.43 -2.54
CA ILE A 382 22.44 -9.63 -3.45
C ILE A 382 23.80 -9.73 -2.72
N VAL A 383 23.91 -9.16 -1.51
CA VAL A 383 25.13 -9.22 -0.69
C VAL A 383 25.21 -10.59 0.00
N GLU A 384 24.09 -11.08 0.53
CA GLU A 384 23.93 -12.42 1.10
C GLU A 384 24.17 -13.54 0.08
N LEU A 385 23.76 -13.32 -1.17
CA LEU A 385 24.00 -14.20 -2.30
C LEU A 385 25.45 -14.15 -2.82
N GLY A 386 26.27 -13.21 -2.33
CA GLY A 386 27.66 -13.07 -2.76
C GLY A 386 27.80 -12.56 -4.20
N LEU A 387 26.83 -11.81 -4.70
CA LEU A 387 26.83 -11.23 -6.06
C LEU A 387 27.64 -9.93 -6.16
N VAL A 388 27.94 -9.29 -5.03
CA VAL A 388 28.78 -8.08 -4.96
C VAL A 388 30.22 -8.47 -4.67
N TYR A 389 31.14 -8.12 -5.57
CA TYR A 389 32.57 -8.45 -5.45
C TYR A 389 33.38 -7.31 -4.82
N GLY A 390 32.95 -6.07 -5.00
CA GLY A 390 33.62 -4.94 -4.38
C GLY A 390 32.83 -3.65 -4.54
N VAL A 391 33.02 -2.78 -3.55
CA VAL A 391 32.51 -1.41 -3.55
C VAL A 391 33.71 -0.51 -3.35
N ARG A 392 33.83 0.54 -4.16
CA ARG A 392 34.80 1.62 -3.97
C ARG A 392 34.06 2.94 -4.05
N TYR A 393 34.28 3.79 -3.05
CA TYR A 393 33.70 5.13 -3.03
C TYR A 393 34.80 6.17 -3.04
N ASP A 394 34.73 7.12 -3.98
CA ASP A 394 35.60 8.28 -4.01
C ASP A 394 34.86 9.48 -3.41
N ALA A 395 35.27 9.88 -2.20
CA ALA A 395 34.68 11.01 -1.48
C ALA A 395 34.94 12.38 -2.14
N ALA A 396 35.98 12.51 -2.98
CA ALA A 396 36.31 13.77 -3.65
C ALA A 396 35.39 14.02 -4.86
N THR A 397 35.09 12.96 -5.62
CA THR A 397 34.24 13.03 -6.83
C THR A 397 32.78 12.69 -6.55
N GLY A 398 32.50 11.93 -5.48
CA GLY A 398 31.17 11.40 -5.16
C GLY A 398 30.78 10.19 -6.02
N VAL A 399 31.73 9.53 -6.68
CA VAL A 399 31.49 8.38 -7.56
C VAL A 399 31.55 7.10 -6.73
N ALA A 400 30.51 6.27 -6.85
CA ALA A 400 30.47 4.92 -6.30
C ALA A 400 30.68 3.90 -7.41
N GLU A 401 31.78 3.15 -7.34
CA GLU A 401 32.10 2.05 -8.25
C GLU A 401 31.73 0.72 -7.58
N ILE A 402 30.86 -0.04 -8.23
CA ILE A 402 30.37 -1.32 -7.73
C ILE A 402 30.75 -2.39 -8.74
N THR A 403 31.58 -3.34 -8.32
CA THR A 403 31.88 -4.55 -9.10
C THR A 403 30.96 -5.66 -8.64
N MET A 404 30.13 -6.17 -9.55
CA MET A 404 29.17 -7.23 -9.23
C MET A 404 29.05 -8.25 -10.37
N THR A 405 28.40 -9.37 -10.07
CA THR A 405 28.09 -10.45 -11.00
C THR A 405 26.60 -10.79 -10.97
N LEU A 406 26.17 -11.70 -11.85
CA LEU A 406 24.84 -12.31 -11.83
C LEU A 406 24.95 -13.82 -11.66
N THR A 407 23.87 -14.44 -11.20
CA THR A 407 23.76 -15.90 -11.08
C THR A 407 23.90 -16.62 -12.44
N SER A 408 23.59 -15.94 -13.56
CA SER A 408 23.90 -16.40 -14.91
C SER A 408 24.10 -15.22 -15.89
N PRO A 409 24.95 -15.38 -16.93
CA PRO A 409 25.22 -14.32 -17.92
C PRO A 409 24.06 -14.02 -18.87
N TYR A 410 23.06 -14.90 -18.95
CA TYR A 410 21.87 -14.74 -19.80
C TYR A 410 20.59 -14.54 -18.98
N CYS A 411 20.69 -14.05 -17.74
CA CYS A 411 19.53 -13.85 -16.88
C CYS A 411 18.59 -12.78 -17.49
N PRO A 412 17.33 -13.10 -17.84
CA PRO A 412 16.37 -12.13 -18.39
C PRO A 412 16.00 -11.03 -17.39
N VAL A 413 16.34 -11.23 -16.12
CA VAL A 413 16.10 -10.30 -15.00
C VAL A 413 17.37 -9.52 -14.61
N GLY A 414 18.51 -9.77 -15.26
CA GLY A 414 19.80 -9.13 -14.93
C GLY A 414 19.76 -7.60 -14.98
N ASP A 415 19.12 -7.04 -16.01
CA ASP A 415 18.96 -5.59 -16.16
C ASP A 415 18.14 -4.97 -15.02
N TYR A 416 17.16 -5.71 -14.49
CA TYR A 416 16.36 -5.27 -13.36
C TYR A 416 17.22 -5.17 -12.08
N ILE A 417 18.06 -6.17 -11.83
CA ILE A 417 18.96 -6.19 -10.66
C ILE A 417 19.97 -5.03 -10.75
N VAL A 418 20.59 -4.83 -11.92
CA VAL A 418 21.54 -3.73 -12.15
C VAL A 418 20.87 -2.37 -11.94
N GLU A 419 19.65 -2.18 -12.43
CA GLU A 419 18.91 -0.93 -12.26
C GLU A 419 18.48 -0.72 -10.80
N GLN A 420 18.06 -1.78 -10.10
CA GLN A 420 17.76 -1.72 -8.67
C GLN A 420 18.99 -1.31 -7.85
N VAL A 421 20.18 -1.84 -8.18
CA VAL A 421 21.45 -1.44 -7.55
C VAL A 421 21.76 0.02 -7.84
N ARG A 422 21.63 0.45 -9.10
CA ARG A 422 21.88 1.85 -9.50
C ARG A 422 20.99 2.82 -8.73
N GLN A 423 19.70 2.51 -8.61
CA GLN A 423 18.73 3.34 -7.90
C GLN A 423 18.96 3.34 -6.38
N SER A 424 19.25 2.17 -5.80
CA SER A 424 19.45 2.04 -4.36
C SER A 424 20.71 2.77 -3.92
N VAL A 425 21.84 2.54 -4.59
CA VAL A 425 23.11 3.21 -4.26
C VAL A 425 23.10 4.68 -4.64
N GLY A 426 22.43 5.06 -5.73
CA GLY A 426 22.28 6.46 -6.13
C GLY A 426 21.43 7.29 -5.17
N SER A 427 20.66 6.65 -4.28
CA SER A 427 19.88 7.32 -3.23
C SER A 427 20.67 7.59 -1.95
N VAL A 428 21.91 7.09 -1.84
CA VAL A 428 22.77 7.29 -0.68
C VAL A 428 23.33 8.72 -0.66
N ILE A 429 23.24 9.37 0.50
CA ILE A 429 23.72 10.73 0.71
C ILE A 429 25.23 10.79 0.41
N GLY A 430 25.63 11.67 -0.50
CA GLY A 430 27.02 11.84 -0.93
C GLY A 430 27.41 11.09 -2.21
N VAL A 431 26.53 10.25 -2.76
CA VAL A 431 26.72 9.62 -4.08
C VAL A 431 26.14 10.52 -5.17
N LYS A 432 26.98 10.94 -6.12
CA LYS A 432 26.60 11.74 -7.29
C LYS A 432 26.44 10.90 -8.56
N GLU A 433 27.25 9.85 -8.69
CA GLU A 433 27.28 8.97 -9.84
C GLU A 433 27.51 7.52 -9.38
N VAL A 434 26.80 6.56 -9.98
CA VAL A 434 26.98 5.14 -9.72
C VAL A 434 27.48 4.45 -10.99
N ARG A 435 28.66 3.84 -10.91
CA ARG A 435 29.27 3.04 -11.97
C ARG A 435 29.22 1.58 -11.59
N ILE A 436 28.46 0.81 -12.36
CA ILE A 436 28.33 -0.64 -12.16
C ILE A 436 29.24 -1.33 -13.17
N ASN A 437 30.21 -2.09 -12.66
CA ASN A 437 31.09 -2.94 -13.45
C ASN A 437 30.61 -4.39 -13.31
N LEU A 438 29.90 -4.86 -14.32
CA LEU A 438 29.40 -6.24 -14.36
C LEU A 438 30.51 -7.18 -14.87
N THR A 439 30.98 -8.08 -14.02
CA THR A 439 31.99 -9.09 -14.37
C THR A 439 31.47 -10.50 -14.12
N PHE A 440 31.89 -11.44 -14.95
CA PHE A 440 31.66 -12.88 -14.78
C PHE A 440 32.95 -13.65 -14.46
N ASP A 441 34.04 -12.91 -14.25
CA ASP A 441 35.32 -13.44 -13.81
C ASP A 441 35.68 -12.84 -12.45
N PRO A 442 35.77 -13.64 -11.36
CA PRO A 442 35.50 -15.09 -11.29
C PRO A 442 34.00 -15.43 -11.46
N PRO A 443 33.63 -16.65 -11.89
CA PRO A 443 32.23 -17.07 -12.00
C PRO A 443 31.57 -17.17 -10.63
N TRP A 444 30.27 -16.91 -10.59
CA TRP A 444 29.47 -17.10 -9.39
C TRP A 444 29.24 -18.58 -9.10
N SER A 445 29.30 -18.97 -7.82
CA SER A 445 29.03 -20.34 -7.36
C SER A 445 28.25 -20.31 -6.05
N LEU A 446 27.52 -21.39 -5.75
CA LEU A 446 26.73 -21.54 -4.52
C LEU A 446 27.57 -21.44 -3.23
N GLU A 447 28.89 -21.63 -3.32
CA GLU A 447 29.83 -21.46 -2.20
C GLU A 447 29.98 -20.01 -1.75
N ARG A 448 29.59 -19.04 -2.59
CA ARG A 448 29.65 -17.61 -2.26
C ARG A 448 28.48 -17.13 -1.41
N ILE A 449 27.42 -17.94 -1.28
CA ILE A 449 26.28 -17.63 -0.42
C ILE A 449 26.72 -17.73 1.05
N LYS A 450 26.33 -16.75 1.87
CA LYS A 450 26.62 -16.79 3.32
C LYS A 450 26.08 -18.11 3.93
N PRO A 451 26.83 -18.79 4.81
CA PRO A 451 26.43 -20.10 5.36
C PRO A 451 25.03 -20.12 5.97
N GLU A 452 24.68 -19.09 6.75
CA GLU A 452 23.38 -18.93 7.40
C GLU A 452 22.21 -18.86 6.38
N VAL A 453 22.47 -18.24 5.23
CA VAL A 453 21.48 -18.07 4.15
C VAL A 453 21.36 -19.35 3.33
N ARG A 454 22.46 -20.09 3.15
CA ARG A 454 22.46 -21.41 2.50
C ARG A 454 21.58 -22.41 3.25
N GLN A 455 21.63 -22.39 4.58
CA GLN A 455 20.77 -23.18 5.45
C GLN A 455 19.29 -22.75 5.31
N ARG A 456 19.01 -21.44 5.31
CA ARG A 456 17.66 -20.89 5.12
C ARG A 456 17.04 -21.27 3.77
N LEU A 457 17.86 -21.36 2.72
CA LEU A 457 17.44 -21.72 1.37
C LEU A 457 17.38 -23.25 1.13
N GLY A 458 17.74 -24.08 2.13
CA GLY A 458 17.70 -25.54 2.01
C GLY A 458 18.72 -26.11 1.01
N LEU A 459 19.88 -25.47 0.86
CA LEU A 459 20.92 -25.82 -0.12
C LEU A 459 22.10 -26.61 0.49
N GLU A 460 21.91 -27.18 1.68
CA GLU A 460 22.82 -28.17 2.26
C GLU A 460 22.40 -29.57 1.80
N TRP A 461 23.31 -30.27 1.11
CA TRP A 461 23.17 -31.66 0.70
C TRP A 461 24.17 -32.53 1.44
#